data_AF-A0A7X6VHD6-F1
#
_entry.id   AF-A0A7X6VHD6-F1
#
_cell.length_a   1.000
_cell.length_b   1.000
_cell.length_c   1.000
_cell.angle_alpha   90.00
_cell.angle_beta   90.00
_cell.angle_gamma   90.00
#
_symmetry.space_group_name_H-M   'P 1'
#
loop_
_entity.id
_entity.type
_entity.pdbx_description
1 polymer ?
#
loop_
_entity_poly.entity_id
_entity_poly.type
_entity_poly.pdbx_seq_one_letter_code
_entity_poly.pdbx_strand_id
1 'polypeptide(L)'
;MVKRGIRVKRCALCDRYFVLADKRRRDYCDRTYGGKRSCKQIGAKKRFNQSIEDDAYLQEFQRIYNRMYSRFYRMDAWGTERQTNKLTEEQFKAWVLAASKARQEYKAGAINGEEFIQRVFENTDS
;
A
#
# COMPACT_ATOMS: atom_id res chain seq x y z
N MET A 1 41.61 -16.17 20.51
CA MET A 1 40.61 -15.16 20.94
C MET A 1 40.40 -14.14 19.81
N VAL A 2 39.27 -14.16 19.09
CA VAL A 2 38.98 -13.13 18.08
C VAL A 2 38.46 -11.88 18.80
N LYS A 3 39.38 -10.99 19.16
CA LYS A 3 39.11 -9.66 19.72
C LYS A 3 38.69 -8.72 18.60
N ARG A 4 37.39 -8.52 18.38
CA ARG A 4 36.73 -7.34 17.78
C ARG A 4 35.26 -7.71 17.57
N GLY A 5 34.32 -6.89 18.06
CA GLY A 5 32.86 -7.13 18.05
C GLY A 5 32.22 -7.16 16.64
N ILE A 6 32.77 -7.97 15.75
CA ILE A 6 32.33 -8.21 14.39
C ILE A 6 31.03 -9.00 14.46
N ARG A 7 29.92 -8.37 14.05
CA ARG A 7 28.60 -9.00 14.04
C ARG A 7 28.32 -9.58 12.66
N VAL A 8 28.07 -10.88 12.59
CA VAL A 8 27.68 -11.58 11.36
C VAL A 8 26.17 -11.78 11.36
N LYS A 9 25.51 -11.51 10.23
CA LYS A 9 24.06 -11.68 10.07
C LYS A 9 23.75 -12.41 8.76
N ARG A 10 22.61 -13.09 8.71
CA ARG A 10 22.06 -13.69 7.48
C ARG A 10 21.26 -12.67 6.70
N CYS A 11 21.50 -12.55 5.39
CA CYS A 11 20.75 -11.62 4.53
C CYS A 11 19.33 -12.14 4.29
N ALA A 12 18.32 -11.32 4.55
CA ALA A 12 16.90 -11.67 4.37
C ALA A 12 16.43 -11.79 2.91
N LEU A 13 17.31 -11.59 1.92
CA LEU A 13 16.98 -11.73 0.48
C LEU A 13 17.69 -12.90 -0.19
N CYS A 14 19.00 -13.04 -0.02
CA CYS A 14 19.80 -14.07 -0.69
C CYS A 14 20.32 -15.17 0.25
N ASP A 15 19.89 -15.15 1.52
CA ASP A 15 20.23 -16.13 2.56
C ASP A 15 21.71 -16.32 2.92
N ARG A 16 22.59 -15.59 2.25
CA ARG A 16 24.03 -15.64 2.53
C ARG A 16 24.37 -14.77 3.73
N TYR A 17 25.34 -15.22 4.52
CA TYR A 17 25.88 -14.46 5.64
C TYR A 17 26.66 -13.23 5.16
N PHE A 18 26.65 -12.16 5.95
CA PHE A 18 27.41 -10.93 5.73
C PHE A 18 27.83 -10.29 7.06
N VAL A 19 28.93 -9.54 7.02
CA VAL A 19 29.49 -8.84 8.18
C VAL A 19 28.88 -7.45 8.28
N LEU A 20 28.45 -7.08 9.48
CA LEU A 20 28.06 -5.71 9.82
C LEU A 20 29.32 -4.92 10.20
N ALA A 21 29.74 -4.03 9.31
CA ALA A 21 30.85 -3.12 9.56
C ALA A 21 30.49 -1.97 10.52
N ASP A 22 29.19 -1.71 10.73
CA ASP A 22 28.69 -0.64 11.60
C ASP A 22 27.73 -1.19 12.68
N LYS A 23 27.34 -0.33 13.62
CA LYS A 23 26.35 -0.67 14.66
C LYS A 23 24.90 -0.62 14.15
N ARG A 24 24.67 -0.35 12.86
CA ARG A 24 23.30 -0.16 12.31
C ARG A 24 22.63 -1.52 12.14
N ARG A 25 21.31 -1.58 12.38
CA ARG A 25 20.51 -2.78 12.15
C ARG A 25 20.19 -2.90 10.65
N ARG A 26 21.07 -3.53 9.87
CA ARG A 26 20.82 -3.85 8.45
C ARG A 26 20.27 -5.28 8.32
N ASP A 27 19.29 -5.47 7.44
CA ASP A 27 18.68 -6.79 7.15
C ASP A 27 19.18 -7.42 5.85
N TYR A 28 19.82 -6.61 5.00
CA TYR A 28 20.28 -7.00 3.67
C TYR A 28 21.77 -6.71 3.47
N CYS A 29 22.44 -7.55 2.68
CA CYS A 29 23.84 -7.35 2.29
C CYS A 29 23.98 -6.43 1.05
N ASP A 30 25.21 -6.02 0.73
CA ASP A 30 25.48 -5.10 -0.39
C ASP A 30 25.77 -5.81 -1.72
N ARG A 31 25.70 -7.16 -1.77
CA ARG A 31 25.94 -7.94 -2.99
C ARG A 31 24.86 -7.70 -4.04
N THR A 32 25.25 -7.73 -5.31
CA THR A 32 24.33 -7.74 -6.45
C THR A 32 23.43 -8.98 -6.43
N TYR A 33 22.19 -8.81 -6.87
CA TYR A 33 21.17 -9.86 -6.91
C TYR A 33 20.26 -9.63 -8.12
N GLY A 34 20.15 -10.61 -9.02
CA GLY A 34 19.25 -10.54 -10.18
C GLY A 34 19.54 -9.39 -11.16
N GLY A 35 20.80 -8.99 -11.33
CA GLY A 35 21.21 -7.93 -12.27
C GLY A 35 22.09 -6.85 -11.62
N LYS A 36 21.92 -5.58 -12.03
CA LYS A 36 22.74 -4.44 -11.57
C LYS A 36 22.41 -3.91 -10.16
N ARG A 37 21.36 -4.44 -9.50
CA ARG A 37 20.89 -3.94 -8.19
C ARG A 37 21.38 -4.82 -7.05
N SER A 38 21.61 -4.22 -5.87
CA SER A 38 22.05 -4.94 -4.68
C SER A 38 20.89 -5.52 -3.86
N CYS A 39 21.18 -6.51 -3.01
CA CYS A 39 20.20 -7.08 -2.08
C CYS A 39 19.59 -6.01 -1.18
N LYS A 40 20.36 -4.96 -0.83
CA LYS A 40 19.86 -3.80 -0.09
C LYS A 40 18.80 -3.01 -0.86
N GLN A 41 19.04 -2.73 -2.15
CA GLN A 41 18.09 -1.99 -3.00
C GLN A 41 16.83 -2.82 -3.28
N ILE A 42 16.98 -4.09 -3.61
CA ILE A 42 15.87 -4.99 -3.92
C ILE A 42 15.08 -5.33 -2.65
N GLY A 43 15.77 -5.65 -1.55
CA GLY A 43 15.16 -5.98 -0.27
C GLY A 43 14.35 -4.82 0.31
N ALA A 44 14.87 -3.59 0.24
CA ALA A 44 14.13 -2.40 0.65
C ALA A 44 12.84 -2.22 -0.18
N LYS A 45 12.92 -2.37 -1.51
CA LYS A 45 11.75 -2.30 -2.39
C LYS A 45 10.76 -3.43 -2.13
N LYS A 46 11.22 -4.66 -1.90
CA LYS A 46 10.37 -5.82 -1.64
C LYS A 46 9.65 -5.69 -0.30
N ARG A 47 10.34 -5.25 0.76
CA ARG A 47 9.74 -5.00 2.07
C ARG A 47 8.70 -3.89 2.01
N PHE A 48 8.96 -2.83 1.26
CA PHE A 48 7.98 -1.77 1.00
C PHE A 48 6.76 -2.29 0.24
N ASN A 49 6.96 -3.09 -0.81
CA ASN A 49 5.86 -3.69 -1.55
C ASN A 49 5.07 -4.70 -0.70
N GLN A 50 5.71 -5.52 0.12
CA GLN A 50 5.05 -6.44 1.06
C GLN A 50 4.26 -5.71 2.13
N SER A 51 4.79 -4.61 2.70
CA SER A 51 4.00 -3.77 3.60
C SER A 51 2.78 -3.12 2.95
N ILE A 52 2.70 -3.13 1.62
CA ILE A 52 1.55 -2.64 0.85
C ILE A 52 0.62 -3.79 0.45
N GLU A 53 1.14 -4.96 0.10
CA GLU A 53 0.36 -6.16 -0.22
C GLU A 53 -0.30 -6.80 1.01
N ASP A 54 0.34 -6.72 2.17
CA ASP A 54 -0.15 -7.31 3.43
C ASP A 54 -1.17 -6.42 4.16
N ASP A 55 -1.55 -5.29 3.57
CA ASP A 55 -2.48 -4.33 4.18
C ASP A 55 -3.92 -4.58 3.72
N ALA A 56 -4.66 -5.34 4.53
CA ALA A 56 -6.06 -5.67 4.30
C ALA A 56 -6.95 -4.42 4.10
N TYR A 57 -6.61 -3.29 4.72
CA TYR A 57 -7.38 -2.06 4.59
C TYR A 57 -7.11 -1.37 3.25
N LEU A 58 -5.87 -1.39 2.74
CA LEU A 58 -5.60 -0.89 1.39
C LEU A 58 -6.25 -1.78 0.31
N GLN A 59 -6.33 -3.08 0.54
CA GLN A 59 -7.05 -4.00 -0.35
C GLN A 59 -8.56 -3.69 -0.36
N GLU A 60 -9.17 -3.49 0.81
CA GLU A 60 -10.60 -3.16 0.90
C GLU A 60 -10.90 -1.78 0.28
N PHE A 61 -10.04 -0.79 0.49
CA PHE A 61 -10.13 0.50 -0.20
C PHE A 61 -10.17 0.34 -1.73
N GLN A 62 -9.30 -0.48 -2.31
CA GLN A 62 -9.29 -0.71 -3.76
C GLN A 62 -10.61 -1.34 -4.23
N ARG A 63 -11.18 -2.25 -3.42
CA ARG A 63 -12.46 -2.89 -3.69
C ARG A 63 -13.61 -1.86 -3.70
N ILE A 64 -13.64 -0.93 -2.74
CA ILE A 64 -14.62 0.16 -2.68
C ILE A 64 -14.44 1.12 -3.85
N TYR A 65 -13.19 1.49 -4.18
CA TYR A 65 -12.88 2.37 -5.30
C TYR A 65 -13.38 1.82 -6.63
N ASN A 66 -13.13 0.54 -6.91
CA ASN A 66 -13.62 -0.09 -8.13
C ASN A 66 -15.15 -0.11 -8.19
N ARG A 67 -15.82 -0.29 -7.05
CA ARG A 67 -17.29 -0.22 -6.94
C ARG A 67 -17.80 1.18 -7.29
N MET A 68 -17.19 2.24 -6.75
CA MET A 68 -17.58 3.63 -7.03
C MET A 68 -17.30 4.02 -8.48
N TYR A 69 -16.13 3.64 -9.00
CA TYR A 69 -15.78 3.85 -10.40
C TYR A 69 -16.79 3.17 -11.34
N SER A 70 -17.20 1.93 -11.03
CA SER A 70 -18.21 1.22 -11.80
C SER A 70 -19.59 1.89 -11.74
N ARG A 71 -19.96 2.50 -10.60
CA ARG A 71 -21.20 3.30 -10.49
C ARG A 71 -21.12 4.56 -11.35
N PHE A 72 -20.00 5.26 -11.37
CA PHE A 72 -19.81 6.48 -12.16
C PHE A 72 -19.88 6.21 -13.68
N TYR A 73 -19.21 5.14 -14.16
CA TYR A 73 -19.20 4.77 -15.58
C TYR A 73 -20.41 3.94 -16.03
N ARG A 74 -21.43 3.73 -15.19
CA ARG A 74 -22.65 3.06 -15.63
C ARG A 74 -23.32 3.85 -16.76
N MET A 75 -23.55 3.17 -17.87
CA MET A 75 -24.52 3.63 -18.87
C MET A 75 -25.91 3.42 -18.27
N ASP A 76 -26.71 4.48 -18.20
CA ASP A 76 -28.12 4.32 -17.86
C ASP A 76 -28.79 3.59 -19.03
N ALA A 77 -29.65 2.63 -18.71
CA ALA A 77 -30.38 1.91 -19.74
C ALA A 77 -31.27 2.91 -20.50
N TRP A 78 -30.92 3.17 -21.75
CA TRP A 78 -31.63 4.10 -22.62
C TRP A 78 -33.10 3.68 -22.71
N GLY A 79 -34.00 4.54 -22.25
CA GLY A 79 -35.45 4.34 -22.37
C GLY A 79 -36.11 3.57 -21.21
N THR A 80 -35.42 3.33 -20.09
CA THR A 80 -36.06 2.83 -18.86
C THR A 80 -36.04 3.88 -17.75
N GLU A 81 -37.19 4.15 -17.12
CA GLU A 81 -37.33 5.00 -15.91
C GLU A 81 -36.64 4.43 -14.65
N ARG A 82 -35.85 3.35 -14.80
CA ARG A 82 -35.22 2.68 -13.67
C ARG A 82 -34.07 3.55 -13.15
N GLN A 83 -34.31 4.24 -12.03
CA GLN A 83 -33.24 4.93 -11.31
C GLN A 83 -32.12 3.94 -11.00
N THR A 84 -30.94 4.18 -11.58
CA THR A 84 -29.73 3.44 -11.27
C THR A 84 -29.02 4.14 -10.10
N ASN A 85 -28.16 3.43 -9.38
CA ASN A 85 -27.29 4.04 -8.36
C ASN A 85 -26.06 4.74 -8.98
N LYS A 86 -26.19 5.24 -10.21
CA LYS A 86 -25.13 5.94 -10.92
C LYS A 86 -24.76 7.22 -10.17
N LEU A 87 -23.46 7.48 -10.10
CA LEU A 87 -22.93 8.69 -9.50
C LEU A 87 -22.84 9.79 -10.55
N THR A 88 -23.19 11.02 -10.18
CA THR A 88 -22.81 12.18 -10.98
C THR A 88 -21.30 12.41 -10.91
N GLU A 89 -20.78 13.23 -11.82
CA GLU A 89 -19.36 13.59 -11.82
C GLU A 89 -18.97 14.32 -10.54
N GLU A 90 -19.83 15.21 -10.03
CA GLU A 90 -19.60 15.96 -8.80
C GLU A 90 -19.54 15.05 -7.58
N GLN A 91 -20.50 14.12 -7.46
CA GLN A 91 -20.53 13.14 -6.37
C GLN A 91 -19.28 12.25 -6.39
N PHE A 92 -18.89 11.76 -7.57
CA PHE A 92 -17.69 10.93 -7.70
C PHE A 92 -16.41 11.71 -7.35
N LYS A 93 -16.27 12.96 -7.82
CA LYS A 93 -15.11 13.80 -7.49
C LYS A 93 -15.02 14.11 -6.00
N ALA A 94 -16.14 14.49 -5.37
CA ALA A 94 -16.20 14.77 -3.94
C ALA A 94 -15.77 13.54 -3.12
N TRP A 95 -16.30 12.36 -3.48
CA TRP A 95 -15.92 11.11 -2.85
C TRP A 95 -14.42 10.78 -3.05
N VAL A 96 -13.89 10.88 -4.27
CA VAL A 96 -12.46 10.62 -4.56
C VAL A 96 -11.55 11.51 -3.74
N LEU A 97 -11.90 12.80 -3.57
CA LEU A 97 -11.12 13.74 -2.77
C LEU A 97 -11.05 13.30 -1.30
N ALA A 98 -12.21 12.99 -0.69
CA ALA A 98 -12.30 12.54 0.69
C ALA A 98 -11.58 11.20 0.91
N ALA A 99 -11.80 10.23 0.02
CA ALA A 99 -11.20 8.90 0.09
C ALA A 99 -9.67 8.95 -0.09
N SER A 100 -9.18 9.85 -0.95
CA SER A 100 -7.74 10.07 -1.14
C SER A 100 -7.08 10.68 0.10
N LYS A 101 -7.76 11.62 0.77
CA LYS A 101 -7.29 12.22 2.02
C LYS A 101 -7.19 11.17 3.14
N ALA A 102 -8.24 10.37 3.33
CA ALA A 102 -8.25 9.31 4.33
C ALA A 102 -7.12 8.29 4.10
N ARG A 103 -6.86 7.93 2.83
CA ARG A 103 -5.74 7.03 2.47
C ARG A 103 -4.37 7.63 2.81
N GLN A 104 -4.19 8.94 2.63
CA GLN A 104 -2.94 9.63 3.00
C GLN A 104 -2.74 9.63 4.52
N GLU A 105 -3.78 9.95 5.29
CA GLU A 105 -3.76 9.94 6.75
C GLU A 105 -3.45 8.54 7.30
N TYR A 106 -4.06 7.50 6.73
CA TYR A 106 -3.80 6.12 7.08
C TYR A 106 -2.34 5.73 6.81
N LYS A 107 -1.81 6.07 5.63
CA LYS A 107 -0.40 5.81 5.27
C LYS A 107 0.60 6.60 6.11
N ALA A 108 0.20 7.77 6.61
CA ALA A 108 0.99 8.56 7.55
C ALA A 108 0.94 8.00 8.99
N GLY A 109 0.08 7.00 9.26
CA GLY A 109 -0.16 6.45 10.59
C GLY A 109 -0.98 7.37 11.50
N ALA A 110 -1.68 8.36 10.93
CA ALA A 110 -2.50 9.32 11.68
C ALA A 110 -3.86 8.75 12.08
N ILE A 111 -4.38 7.79 11.30
CA ILE A 111 -5.62 7.06 11.59
C ILE A 111 -5.37 5.56 11.48
N ASN A 112 -6.17 4.76 12.19
CA ASN A 112 -6.11 3.29 12.08
C ASN A 112 -6.89 2.79 10.86
N GLY A 113 -6.79 1.49 10.57
CA GLY A 113 -7.41 0.89 9.39
C GLY A 113 -8.94 0.87 9.41
N GLU A 114 -9.56 0.66 10.57
CA GLU A 114 -11.01 0.67 10.73
C GLU A 114 -11.57 2.07 10.44
N GLU A 115 -10.95 3.10 11.03
CA GLU A 115 -11.29 4.49 10.81
C GLU A 115 -11.08 4.91 9.34
N PHE A 116 -10.01 4.42 8.70
CA PHE A 116 -9.78 4.65 7.27
C PHE A 116 -10.93 4.11 6.42
N ILE A 117 -11.33 2.86 6.65
CA ILE A 117 -12.42 2.23 5.89
C ILE A 117 -13.76 2.88 6.18
N GLN A 118 -14.05 3.19 7.44
CA GLN A 118 -15.27 3.90 7.83
C GLN A 118 -15.40 5.24 7.09
N ARG A 119 -14.33 6.06 7.08
CA ARG A 119 -14.33 7.34 6.35
C ARG A 119 -14.50 7.15 4.85
N VAL A 120 -13.98 6.07 4.27
CA VAL A 120 -14.17 5.77 2.84
C VAL A 120 -15.61 5.37 2.54
N PHE A 121 -16.29 4.67 3.45
CA PHE A 121 -17.70 4.26 3.32
C PHE A 121 -18.71 5.37 3.61
N GLU A 122 -18.55 6.17 4.67
CA GLU A 122 -19.50 7.23 5.03
C GLU A 122 -19.72 8.24 3.88
N ASN A 123 -18.67 8.47 3.09
CA ASN A 123 -18.74 9.37 1.94
C ASN A 123 -19.38 8.73 0.69
N THR A 124 -19.76 7.45 0.69
CA THR A 124 -20.40 6.78 -0.47
C THR A 124 -21.92 6.87 -0.54
N ASP A 125 -22.56 7.25 0.58
CA ASP A 125 -24.03 7.30 0.75
C ASP A 125 -24.58 8.73 0.96
N SER A 126 -23.75 9.76 0.79
CA SER A 126 -24.17 11.17 0.80
C SER A 126 -24.44 11.72 -0.60
#